data_AF-A0A1Q3C9F3-F1
#
_entry.id   AF-A0A1Q3C9F3-F1
#
_cell.length_a   1.000
_cell.length_b   1.000
_cell.length_c   1.000
_cell.angle_alpha   90.00
_cell.angle_beta   90.00
_cell.angle_gamma   90.00
#
_symmetry.space_group_name_H-M   'P 1'
#
loop_
_entity.id
_entity.type
_entity.pdbx_description
1 polymer ?
#
loop_
_entity_poly.entity_id
_entity_poly.type
_entity_poly.pdbx_seq_one_letter_code
_entity_poly.pdbx_strand_id
1 'polypeptide(L)' 'PVAEDMFHWQATIMGPTDSPFSGGMFLVSIHCPPDYPFKPPKVSFRTNVFHPNINSNGSICLDIL' A
#
# COMPACT_ATOMS: atom_id res chain seq x y z
N PRO A 1 2.80 12.47 -3.43
CA PRO A 1 1.46 13.02 -3.75
C PRO A 1 1.19 12.80 -5.23
N VAL A 2 -0.01 12.35 -5.59
CA VAL A 2 -0.41 12.16 -6.98
C VAL A 2 -1.03 13.47 -7.44
N ALA A 3 -0.32 14.19 -8.33
CA ALA A 3 -0.72 15.50 -8.84
C ALA A 3 -1.07 16.49 -7.70
N GLU A 4 -2.22 17.16 -7.79
CA GLU A 4 -2.70 18.18 -6.86
C GLU A 4 -3.44 17.60 -5.63
N ASP A 5 -3.59 16.27 -5.54
CA ASP A 5 -4.23 15.62 -4.40
C ASP A 5 -3.21 15.30 -3.29
N MET A 6 -3.17 16.15 -2.27
CA MET A 6 -2.31 15.97 -1.10
C MET A 6 -2.72 14.81 -0.19
N PHE A 7 -3.93 14.25 -0.37
CA PHE A 7 -4.43 13.13 0.41
C PHE A 7 -4.17 11.78 -0.28
N HIS A 8 -3.83 11.80 -1.56
CA HIS A 8 -3.47 10.60 -2.32
C HIS A 8 -1.98 10.51 -2.59
N TRP A 9 -1.33 9.50 -2.03
CA TRP A 9 0.08 9.24 -2.23
C TRP A 9 0.30 7.93 -2.99
N GLN A 10 1.37 7.89 -3.76
CA GLN A 10 1.92 6.67 -4.34
C GLN A 10 3.30 6.46 -3.73
N ALA A 11 3.60 5.21 -3.40
CA ALA A 11 4.90 4.81 -2.91
C ALA A 11 5.32 3.49 -3.55
N THR A 12 6.61 3.21 -3.51
CA THR A 12 7.20 1.96 -3.99
C THR A 12 7.82 1.24 -2.80
N ILE A 13 7.47 -0.03 -2.64
CA ILE A 13 8.05 -0.92 -1.65
C ILE A 13 9.01 -1.85 -2.37
N MET A 14 10.27 -1.88 -1.91
CA MET A 14 11.26 -2.85 -2.36
C MET A 14 11.03 -4.17 -1.64
N GLY A 15 11.01 -5.27 -2.39
CA GLY A 15 10.90 -6.60 -1.83
C GLY A 15 12.10 -6.94 -0.92
N PRO A 16 11.86 -7.45 0.30
CA PRO A 16 12.93 -7.79 1.23
C PRO A 16 13.87 -8.85 0.64
N THR A 17 15.18 -8.67 0.84
CA THR A 17 16.24 -9.50 0.23
C THR A 17 16.16 -10.98 0.62
N ASP A 18 15.70 -11.27 1.84
CA ASP A 18 15.57 -12.63 2.39
C ASP A 18 14.13 -13.14 2.35
N SER A 19 13.39 -12.77 1.31
CA SER A 19 12.02 -13.20 1.08
C SER A 19 11.80 -13.64 -0.37
N PRO A 20 10.71 -14.37 -0.67
CA PRO A 20 10.32 -14.68 -2.05
C PRO A 20 10.08 -13.44 -2.92
N PHE A 21 9.96 -12.26 -2.30
CA PHE A 21 9.75 -10.99 -2.98
C PHE A 21 11.06 -10.26 -3.32
N SER A 22 12.22 -10.81 -2.96
CA SER A 22 13.55 -10.21 -3.20
C SER A 22 13.72 -9.71 -4.63
N GLY A 23 14.18 -8.47 -4.78
CA GLY A 23 14.32 -7.80 -6.08
C GLY A 23 13.02 -7.29 -6.70
N GLY A 24 11.86 -7.56 -6.09
CA GLY A 24 10.57 -7.06 -6.51
C GLY A 24 10.37 -5.57 -6.22
N MET A 25 9.61 -4.89 -7.08
CA MET A 25 9.15 -3.51 -6.87
C MET A 25 7.63 -3.49 -6.83
N PHE A 26 7.08 -3.08 -5.69
CA PHE A 26 5.64 -3.10 -5.44
C PHE A 26 5.11 -1.67 -5.31
N LEU A 27 4.31 -1.25 -6.28
CA LEU A 27 3.64 0.04 -6.22
C LEU A 27 2.47 -0.06 -5.26
N VAL A 28 2.37 0.90 -4.34
CA VAL A 28 1.27 1.02 -3.39
C VAL A 28 0.61 2.39 -3.50
N SER A 29 -0.70 2.40 -3.29
CA SER A 29 -1.55 3.58 -3.26
C SER A 29 -1.99 3.81 -1.82
N ILE A 30 -1.80 5.02 -1.32
CA ILE A 30 -2.11 5.42 0.04
C ILE A 30 -3.11 6.56 -0.04
N HIS A 31 -4.24 6.43 0.63
CA HIS A 31 -5.25 7.47 0.70
C HIS A 31 -5.47 7.87 2.16
N CYS A 32 -4.96 9.03 2.53
CA CYS A 32 -5.15 9.64 3.84
C CYS A 32 -6.54 10.29 3.89
N PRO A 33 -7.42 9.91 4.81
CA PRO A 33 -8.70 10.58 4.94
C PRO A 33 -8.52 11.98 5.57
N PRO A 34 -9.47 12.92 5.38
CA PRO A 34 -9.38 14.28 5.93
C PRO A 34 -9.32 14.35 7.46
N ASP A 35 -9.77 13.30 8.14
CA ASP A 35 -9.78 13.16 9.59
C ASP A 35 -8.58 12.35 10.14
N TYR A 36 -7.55 12.12 9.33
CA TYR A 36 -6.26 11.64 9.82
C TYR A 36 -5.69 12.61 10.88
N PRO A 37 -5.14 12.14 12.02
CA PRO A 37 -4.82 10.74 12.36
C PRO A 37 -5.92 9.98 13.12
N PHE A 38 -7.14 10.51 13.26
CA PHE A 38 -8.23 9.83 13.96
C PHE A 38 -8.80 8.64 13.18
N LYS A 39 -8.72 8.66 11.84
CA LYS A 39 -8.91 7.49 10.98
C LYS A 39 -7.60 7.10 10.29
N PRO A 40 -7.31 5.79 10.15
CA PRO A 40 -6.10 5.33 9.49
C PRO A 40 -6.14 5.63 7.98
N PRO A 41 -4.98 5.72 7.33
CA PRO A 41 -4.89 5.81 5.88
C PRO A 41 -5.25 4.46 5.25
N LYS A 42 -5.98 4.49 4.13
CA LYS A 42 -6.25 3.28 3.35
C LYS A 42 -5.08 2.99 2.45
N VAL A 43 -4.55 1.76 2.51
CA VAL A 43 -3.41 1.34 1.69
C VAL A 43 -3.79 0.15 0.81
N SER A 44 -3.41 0.19 -0.46
CA SER A 44 -3.57 -0.92 -1.39
C SER A 44 -2.38 -1.09 -2.33
N PHE A 45 -2.09 -2.34 -2.67
CA PHE A 45 -1.11 -2.68 -3.70
C PHE A 45 -1.71 -2.46 -5.08
N ARG A 46 -0.96 -1.74 -5.93
CA ARG A 46 -1.24 -1.57 -7.36
C ARG A 46 -0.54 -2.66 -8.19
N THR A 47 0.62 -3.11 -7.73
CA THR A 47 1.26 -4.31 -8.27
C THR A 47 0.53 -5.54 -7.75
N ASN A 48 0.24 -6.52 -8.61
CA ASN A 48 -0.32 -7.80 -8.16
C ASN A 48 0.70 -8.54 -7.31
N VAL A 49 0.34 -8.87 -6.08
CA VAL A 49 1.19 -9.58 -5.11
C VAL A 49 0.44 -10.79 -4.58
N PHE A 50 1.11 -11.94 -4.61
CA PHE A 50 0.61 -13.13 -3.94
C PHE A 50 1.12 -13.15 -2.50
N HIS A 51 0.28 -12.72 -1.55
CA HIS A 51 0.61 -12.67 -0.13
C HIS A 51 -0.65 -12.99 0.71
N PRO A 52 -0.56 -13.75 1.80
CA PRO A 52 -1.74 -14.17 2.59
C PRO A 52 -2.62 -13.01 3.09
N ASN A 53 -2.02 -11.85 3.37
CA ASN A 53 -2.72 -10.66 3.85
C ASN A 53 -3.14 -9.68 2.73
N ILE A 54 -2.97 -10.04 1.46
CA ILE A 54 -3.33 -9.19 0.32
C ILE A 54 -4.36 -9.95 -0.51
N ASN A 55 -5.55 -9.36 -0.71
CA ASN A 55 -6.58 -9.96 -1.55
C ASN A 55 -6.30 -9.72 -3.05
N SER A 56 -7.11 -10.32 -3.93
CA SER A 56 -6.98 -10.18 -5.39
C SER A 56 -7.07 -8.74 -5.91
N ASN A 57 -7.65 -7.84 -5.12
CA ASN A 57 -7.82 -6.42 -5.46
C ASN A 57 -6.67 -5.56 -4.88
N GLY A 58 -5.65 -6.19 -4.29
CA GLY A 58 -4.51 -5.51 -3.67
C GLY A 58 -4.82 -4.88 -2.31
N SER A 59 -6.03 -5.09 -1.75
CA SER A 59 -6.37 -4.58 -0.42
C SER A 59 -5.66 -5.39 0.65
N ILE A 60 -5.16 -4.69 1.66
CA ILE A 60 -4.39 -5.26 2.76
C ILE A 60 -5.34 -5.52 3.94
N CYS A 61 -5.33 -6.74 4.48
CA CYS A 61 -6.02 -7.09 5.72
C CYS A 61 -5.01 -7.01 6.88
N LEU A 62 -4.89 -5.84 7.50
CA LEU A 62 -4.08 -5.58 8.70
C LEU A 62 -4.88 -4.74 9.69
N ASP A 63 -4.73 -5.03 10.97
CA ASP A 63 -5.54 -4.43 12.05
C ASP A 63 -5.28 -2.93 12.26
N ILE A 64 -4.20 -2.40 11.71
CA ILE A 64 -3.79 -0.99 11.85
C ILE A 64 -4.21 -0.09 10.67
N LEU A 65 -4.89 -0.66 9.65
CA LEU A 65 -5.25 0.01 8.39
C LEU A 65 -6.77 0.14 8.19
#